data_AF-A0AAW1PGB2-F1
#
_entry.id   AF-A0AAW1PGB2-F1
#
_cell.length_a   1.000
_cell.length_b   1.000
_cell.length_c   1.000
_cell.angle_alpha   90.00
_cell.angle_beta   90.00
_cell.angle_gamma   90.00
#
_symmetry.space_group_name_H-M   'P 1'
#
loop_
_entity.id
_entity.type
_entity.pdbx_description
1 polymer ?
#
loop_
_entity_poly.entity_id
_entity_poly.type
_entity_poly.pdbx_seq_one_letter_code
_entity_poly.pdbx_strand_id
1 'polypeptide(L)'
;MDLGRPEEWDYKGEGNANAVFSYVGTLPFLKSRVLRVKKLSSASKATARTRQSPAEAGALAQLEQCIWGPVLGTTDGVAREVAYQQGVMAEIIGRQYVLKQEQVELPEDLAARLAEKLWQHGRPACGRQAIRPDHDIKRRISRYALHQQLKLAQGSISRASAYDPLDLFSGTPAHMTRALHALVEDPQNNLKLFCNGRPADSSQLQALVQAWLQLDSRDAVAALVRLLQQVLSAEGV
;
A
#
# COMPACT_ATOMS: atom_id res chain seq x y z
N MET A 1 -19.02 18.71 -2.65
CA MET A 1 -18.79 18.08 -3.96
C MET A 1 -19.80 16.94 -4.07
N ASP A 2 -20.50 16.81 -5.20
CA ASP A 2 -21.37 15.64 -5.43
C ASP A 2 -20.49 14.40 -5.65
N LEU A 3 -20.63 13.38 -4.82
CA LEU A 3 -19.83 12.15 -4.89
C LEU A 3 -20.56 11.01 -5.61
N GLY A 4 -21.71 11.30 -6.24
CA GLY A 4 -22.53 10.28 -6.88
C GLY A 4 -23.16 9.33 -5.87
N ARG A 5 -23.75 8.24 -6.39
CA ARG A 5 -24.46 7.27 -5.54
C ARG A 5 -23.52 6.18 -5.01
N PRO A 6 -23.82 5.55 -3.87
CA PRO A 6 -22.99 4.47 -3.31
C PRO A 6 -22.79 3.28 -4.24
N GLU A 7 -23.75 3.00 -5.12
CA GLU A 7 -23.70 1.93 -6.11
C GLU A 7 -22.69 2.22 -7.24
N GLU A 8 -22.32 3.49 -7.41
CA GLU A 8 -21.33 3.94 -8.39
C GLU A 8 -19.89 3.82 -7.84
N TRP A 9 -19.71 3.26 -6.65
CA TRP A 9 -18.41 3.02 -6.02
C TRP A 9 -18.13 1.52 -5.85
N ASP A 10 -17.25 1.01 -6.69
CA ASP A 10 -16.81 -0.38 -6.69
C ASP A 10 -15.62 -0.58 -5.75
N TYR A 11 -15.72 -1.58 -4.87
CA TYR A 11 -14.63 -1.95 -3.97
C TYR A 11 -13.42 -2.51 -4.75
N LYS A 12 -12.22 -2.00 -4.46
CA LYS A 12 -10.96 -2.45 -5.09
C LYS A 12 -10.03 -3.18 -4.17
N GLY A 13 -10.11 -2.91 -2.88
CA GLY A 13 -9.28 -3.58 -1.89
C GLY A 13 -9.05 -2.72 -0.67
N GLU A 14 -8.40 -3.32 0.31
CA GLU A 14 -8.14 -2.68 1.58
C GLU A 14 -6.80 -3.10 2.18
N GLY A 15 -6.30 -2.24 3.05
CA GLY A 15 -5.23 -2.54 3.98
C GLY A 15 -5.74 -2.45 5.42
N ASN A 16 -4.80 -2.37 6.36
CA ASN A 16 -5.14 -2.30 7.78
C ASN A 16 -5.87 -1.02 8.18
N ALA A 17 -5.49 0.10 7.56
CA ALA A 17 -5.95 1.44 7.97
C ALA A 17 -6.95 2.05 6.99
N ASN A 18 -7.00 1.59 5.74
CA ASN A 18 -7.79 2.21 4.69
C ASN A 18 -8.37 1.17 3.74
N ALA A 19 -9.46 1.55 3.10
CA ALA A 19 -10.03 0.84 1.97
C ALA A 19 -10.19 1.77 0.78
N VAL A 20 -10.19 1.19 -0.41
CA VAL A 20 -10.17 1.91 -1.68
C VAL A 20 -11.32 1.45 -2.54
N PHE A 21 -12.04 2.42 -3.09
CA PHE A 21 -13.13 2.24 -4.03
C PHE A 21 -12.80 2.99 -5.33
N SER A 22 -13.22 2.48 -6.49
CA SER A 22 -13.14 3.23 -7.75
C SER A 22 -14.53 3.69 -8.16
N TYR A 23 -14.61 4.87 -8.77
CA TYR A 23 -15.85 5.33 -9.36
C TYR A 23 -16.15 4.59 -10.68
N VAL A 24 -17.38 4.12 -10.84
CA VAL A 24 -17.89 3.41 -12.02
C VAL A 24 -19.18 4.03 -12.59
N GLY A 25 -19.63 5.16 -12.03
CA GLY A 25 -20.80 5.89 -12.50
C GLY A 25 -20.51 6.81 -13.69
N THR A 26 -21.41 7.75 -13.93
CA THR A 26 -21.40 8.60 -15.14
C THR A 26 -20.86 10.01 -14.92
N LEU A 27 -20.61 10.43 -13.67
CA LEU A 27 -20.10 11.77 -13.37
C LEU A 27 -18.70 11.99 -13.95
N PRO A 28 -18.52 12.91 -14.92
CA PRO A 28 -17.26 13.04 -15.65
C PRO A 28 -16.06 13.40 -14.78
N PHE A 29 -16.27 14.21 -13.74
CA PHE A 29 -15.21 14.66 -12.85
C PHE A 29 -14.75 13.58 -11.86
N LEU A 30 -15.52 12.52 -11.67
CA LEU A 30 -15.16 11.35 -10.86
C LEU A 30 -14.64 10.18 -11.70
N LYS A 31 -14.76 10.23 -13.03
CA LYS A 31 -14.20 9.21 -13.92
C LYS A 31 -12.70 9.06 -13.66
N SER A 32 -12.24 7.81 -13.59
CA SER A 32 -10.85 7.46 -13.28
C SER A 32 -10.36 7.88 -11.88
N ARG A 33 -11.26 8.30 -10.97
CA ARG A 33 -10.92 8.58 -9.57
C ARG A 33 -11.15 7.39 -8.65
N VAL A 34 -10.41 7.39 -7.56
CA VAL A 34 -10.57 6.46 -6.45
C VAL A 34 -10.89 7.22 -5.17
N LEU A 35 -11.73 6.62 -4.34
CA LEU A 35 -12.05 7.09 -3.00
C LEU A 35 -11.30 6.22 -1.99
N ARG A 36 -10.46 6.85 -1.17
CA ARG A 36 -9.72 6.19 -0.09
C ARG A 36 -10.38 6.54 1.24
N VAL A 37 -11.03 5.56 1.85
CA VAL A 37 -11.77 5.72 3.11
C VAL A 37 -10.96 5.15 4.26
N LYS A 38 -10.75 5.96 5.30
CA LYS A 38 -10.06 5.52 6.53
C LYS A 38 -10.97 4.60 7.34
N LYS A 39 -10.46 3.43 7.70
CA LYS A 39 -11.19 2.50 8.56
C LYS A 39 -11.26 3.07 9.97
N LEU A 40 -12.45 3.05 10.55
CA LEU A 40 -12.60 3.27 11.98
C LEU A 40 -11.92 2.08 12.68
N SER A 41 -10.75 2.32 13.29
CA SER A 41 -10.20 1.33 14.20
C SER A 41 -11.23 1.17 15.31
N SER A 42 -11.78 -0.03 15.53
CA SER A 42 -12.53 -0.26 16.75
C SER A 42 -11.63 0.18 17.91
N ALA A 43 -12.09 1.10 18.74
CA ALA A 43 -11.35 1.58 19.90
C ALA A 43 -10.83 0.41 20.76
N SER A 44 -11.50 -0.74 20.67
CA SER A 44 -11.16 -2.04 21.25
C SER A 44 -9.87 -2.69 20.73
N LYS A 45 -9.34 -2.34 19.54
CA LYS A 45 -8.10 -2.92 18.98
C LYS A 45 -6.85 -2.08 19.29
N ALA A 46 -6.99 -0.77 19.52
CA ALA A 46 -5.90 0.08 20.01
C ALA A 46 -5.63 -0.14 21.51
N THR A 47 -6.68 -0.35 22.31
CA THR A 47 -6.57 -0.72 23.73
C THR A 47 -6.10 -2.16 23.96
N ALA A 48 -6.37 -3.10 23.04
CA ALA A 48 -5.90 -4.47 23.19
C ALA A 48 -4.41 -4.68 22.85
N ARG A 49 -3.79 -3.77 22.07
CA ARG A 49 -2.38 -3.91 21.62
C ARG A 49 -1.40 -2.99 22.34
N THR A 50 -1.92 -2.00 23.06
CA THR A 50 -1.11 -1.07 23.82
C THR A 50 -1.64 -1.08 25.24
N ARG A 51 -0.94 -1.78 26.14
CA ARG A 51 -1.04 -1.60 27.60
C ARG A 51 -0.50 -0.21 27.98
N GLN A 52 -0.92 0.84 27.26
CA GLN A 52 -0.44 2.19 27.51
C GLN A 52 -1.45 2.87 28.42
N SER A 53 -0.93 3.31 29.56
CA SER A 53 -1.65 4.19 30.46
C SER A 53 -2.04 5.50 29.74
N PRO A 54 -3.10 6.18 30.19
CA PRO A 54 -3.48 7.50 29.65
C PRO A 54 -2.32 8.52 29.69
N ALA A 55 -1.42 8.39 30.68
CA ALA A 55 -0.25 9.23 30.81
C ALA A 55 0.78 9.00 29.68
N GLU A 56 1.02 7.75 29.30
CA GLU A 56 1.92 7.41 28.19
C GLU A 56 1.35 7.81 26.84
N ALA A 57 0.03 7.69 26.66
CA ALA A 57 -0.64 8.18 25.45
C ALA A 57 -0.49 9.71 25.31
N GLY A 58 -0.63 10.45 26.42
CA GLY A 58 -0.39 11.90 26.45
C GLY A 58 1.07 12.25 26.14
N ALA A 59 2.04 11.53 26.71
CA ALA A 59 3.46 11.74 26.45
C ALA A 59 3.83 11.46 24.97
N LEU A 60 3.25 10.42 24.37
CA LEU A 60 3.44 10.12 22.94
C LEU A 60 2.85 11.21 22.04
N ALA A 61 1.66 11.71 22.35
CA ALA A 61 1.05 12.81 21.60
C ALA A 61 1.90 14.08 21.67
N GLN A 62 2.46 14.40 22.85
CA GLN A 62 3.40 15.51 23.01
C GLN A 62 4.67 15.31 22.20
N LEU A 63 5.25 14.11 22.24
CA LEU A 63 6.45 13.78 21.47
C LEU A 63 6.18 13.89 19.95
N GLU A 64 5.05 13.38 19.47
CA GLU A 64 4.65 13.54 18.07
C GLU A 64 4.52 15.01 17.69
N GLN A 65 3.97 15.85 18.57
CA GLN A 65 3.85 17.28 18.32
C GLN A 65 5.21 17.99 18.34
N CYS A 66 6.12 17.63 19.25
CA CYS A 66 7.48 18.18 19.29
C CYS A 66 8.27 17.86 18.02
N ILE A 67 8.16 16.62 17.52
CA ILE A 67 8.91 16.16 16.34
C ILE A 67 8.29 16.74 15.06
N TRP A 68 6.97 16.62 14.90
CA TRP A 68 6.30 16.87 13.62
C TRP A 68 5.58 18.21 13.57
N GLY A 69 5.30 18.86 14.70
CA GLY A 69 4.62 20.15 14.77
C GLY A 69 5.25 21.25 13.90
N PRO A 70 6.59 21.40 13.87
CA PRO A 70 7.24 22.39 13.01
C PRO A 70 7.04 22.18 11.51
N VAL A 71 6.73 20.94 11.08
CA VAL A 71 6.63 20.57 9.67
C VAL A 71 5.18 20.35 9.23
N LEU A 72 4.35 19.76 10.10
CA LEU A 72 2.96 19.38 9.81
C LEU A 72 1.93 20.32 10.47
N GLY A 73 2.39 21.24 11.31
CA GLY A 73 1.54 22.12 12.10
C GLY A 73 0.70 21.36 13.13
N THR A 74 -0.51 21.86 13.38
CA THR A 74 -1.48 21.30 14.33
C THR A 74 -2.56 20.45 13.65
N THR A 75 -2.36 20.10 12.37
CA THR A 75 -3.35 19.32 11.61
C THR A 75 -3.46 17.89 12.16
N ASP A 76 -4.69 17.35 12.13
CA ASP A 76 -5.02 16.00 12.55
C ASP A 76 -5.66 15.18 11.41
N GLY A 77 -5.98 13.91 11.69
CA GLY A 77 -6.74 13.07 10.77
C GLY A 77 -6.15 12.96 9.36
N VAL A 78 -7.01 13.16 8.35
CA VAL A 78 -6.63 13.11 6.93
C VAL A 78 -5.82 14.35 6.53
N ALA A 79 -6.05 15.50 7.17
CA ALA A 79 -5.30 16.73 6.89
C ALA A 79 -3.82 16.59 7.24
N ARG A 80 -3.54 15.93 8.38
CA ARG A 80 -2.17 15.57 8.76
C ARG A 80 -1.50 14.64 7.76
N GLU A 81 -2.24 13.66 7.23
CA GLU A 81 -1.71 12.73 6.22
C GLU A 81 -1.36 13.46 4.92
N VAL A 82 -2.23 14.35 4.45
CA VAL A 82 -1.98 15.18 3.26
C VAL A 82 -0.77 16.10 3.49
N ALA A 83 -0.70 16.76 4.65
CA ALA A 83 0.45 17.60 5.02
C ALA A 83 1.75 16.80 5.04
N TYR A 84 1.73 15.58 5.57
CA TYR A 84 2.91 14.70 5.58
C TYR A 84 3.32 14.26 4.17
N GLN A 85 2.37 13.84 3.35
CA GLN A 85 2.66 13.45 1.97
C GLN A 85 3.27 14.60 1.17
N GLN A 86 2.68 15.79 1.25
CA GLN A 86 3.08 16.93 0.42
C GLN A 86 4.28 17.69 1.00
N GLY A 87 4.37 17.83 2.32
CA GLY A 87 5.44 18.58 3.00
C GLY A 87 6.68 17.77 3.33
N VAL A 88 6.58 16.43 3.37
CA VAL A 88 7.71 15.55 3.72
C VAL A 88 8.00 14.57 2.59
N MET A 89 7.03 13.73 2.22
CA MET A 89 7.30 12.62 1.28
C MET A 89 7.58 13.12 -0.14
N ALA A 90 6.90 14.16 -0.59
CA ALA A 90 7.10 14.75 -1.91
C ALA A 90 8.48 15.39 -2.06
N GLU A 91 9.05 15.93 -0.98
CA GLU A 91 10.41 16.49 -0.98
C GLU A 91 11.49 15.40 -0.98
N ILE A 92 11.24 14.26 -0.34
CA ILE A 92 12.20 13.15 -0.27
C ILE A 92 12.19 12.30 -1.53
N ILE A 93 11.00 11.97 -2.05
CA ILE A 93 10.83 11.04 -3.17
C ILE A 93 10.77 11.78 -4.51
N GLY A 94 10.36 13.05 -4.50
CA GLY A 94 10.10 13.87 -5.69
C GLY A 94 8.61 14.08 -5.92
N ARG A 95 8.22 15.34 -6.12
CA ARG A 95 6.81 15.77 -6.26
C ARG A 95 6.07 15.10 -7.41
N GLN A 96 6.79 14.73 -8.47
CA GLN A 96 6.24 14.01 -9.62
C GLN A 96 5.75 12.60 -9.29
N TYR A 97 6.22 12.01 -8.18
CA TYR A 97 5.83 10.66 -7.75
C TYR A 97 4.83 10.68 -6.59
N VAL A 98 4.49 11.85 -6.05
CA VAL A 98 3.55 12.01 -4.94
C VAL A 98 2.32 12.78 -5.40
N LEU A 99 1.26 12.05 -5.71
CA LEU A 99 0.00 12.63 -6.19
C LEU A 99 -0.66 13.48 -5.11
N LYS A 100 -1.17 14.64 -5.52
CA LYS A 100 -1.98 15.50 -4.66
C LYS A 100 -3.38 14.91 -4.50
N GLN A 101 -3.80 14.71 -3.26
CA GLN A 101 -5.13 14.21 -2.93
C GLN A 101 -6.06 15.36 -2.57
N GLU A 102 -7.33 15.21 -2.93
CA GLU A 102 -8.41 16.13 -2.57
C GLU A 102 -9.23 15.52 -1.43
N GLN A 103 -9.43 16.28 -0.36
CA GLN A 103 -10.30 15.86 0.73
C GLN A 103 -11.73 16.16 0.39
N VAL A 104 -12.58 15.17 0.58
CA VAL A 104 -14.02 15.29 0.39
C VAL A 104 -14.72 14.79 1.64
N GLU A 105 -15.72 15.55 2.09
CA GLU A 105 -16.63 15.08 3.12
C GLU A 105 -17.53 13.99 2.54
N LEU A 106 -17.65 12.88 3.27
CA LEU A 106 -18.49 11.77 2.86
C LEU A 106 -19.93 12.01 3.35
N PRO A 107 -20.93 12.05 2.45
CA PRO A 107 -22.32 11.99 2.84
C PRO A 107 -22.61 10.78 3.74
N GLU A 108 -23.49 10.94 4.73
CA GLU A 108 -23.73 9.91 5.76
C GLU A 108 -24.28 8.60 5.18
N ASP A 109 -25.15 8.70 4.17
CA ASP A 109 -25.71 7.59 3.42
C ASP A 109 -24.63 6.80 2.65
N LEU A 110 -23.72 7.53 1.99
CA LEU A 110 -22.57 6.95 1.30
C LEU A 110 -21.61 6.30 2.29
N ALA A 111 -21.29 6.96 3.40
CA ALA A 111 -20.41 6.43 4.43
C ALA A 111 -20.97 5.11 5.02
N ALA A 112 -22.26 5.05 5.32
CA ALA A 112 -22.92 3.85 5.84
C ALA A 112 -22.82 2.66 4.87
N ARG A 113 -23.06 2.89 3.57
CA ARG A 113 -23.03 1.83 2.55
C ARG A 113 -21.64 1.37 2.18
N LEU A 114 -20.66 2.30 2.16
CA LEU A 114 -19.27 1.91 2.02
C LEU A 114 -18.82 1.09 3.23
N ALA A 115 -19.21 1.48 4.46
CA ALA A 115 -18.85 0.76 5.68
C ALA A 115 -19.34 -0.71 5.70
N GLU A 116 -20.52 -1.01 5.14
CA GLU A 116 -21.01 -2.39 4.97
C GLU A 116 -20.05 -3.25 4.12
N LYS A 117 -19.35 -2.64 3.15
CA LYS A 117 -18.37 -3.32 2.28
C LYS A 117 -16.98 -3.52 2.93
N LEU A 118 -16.71 -2.96 4.12
CA LEU A 118 -15.35 -2.85 4.71
C LEU A 118 -14.98 -3.94 5.73
N TRP A 119 -15.80 -4.98 5.90
CA TRP A 119 -15.48 -6.01 6.88
C TRP A 119 -14.45 -7.01 6.35
N GLN A 120 -13.17 -6.86 6.74
CA GLN A 120 -12.30 -7.95 7.21
C GLN A 120 -10.86 -7.53 7.60
N HIS A 121 -10.31 -8.34 8.51
CA HIS A 121 -8.93 -8.55 9.00
C HIS A 121 -7.84 -7.45 8.85
N GLY A 122 -7.20 -7.13 9.99
CA GLY A 122 -5.98 -6.33 10.05
C GLY A 122 -4.77 -7.11 10.58
N ARG A 123 -3.62 -7.03 9.89
CA ARG A 123 -2.33 -7.62 10.30
C ARG A 123 -1.41 -6.58 10.96
N PRO A 124 -0.51 -6.97 11.88
CA PRO A 124 0.37 -6.03 12.58
C PRO A 124 1.52 -5.51 11.69
N ALA A 125 1.89 -4.24 11.90
CA ALA A 125 3.11 -3.63 11.36
C ALA A 125 4.23 -3.66 12.42
N CYS A 126 5.49 -3.55 11.99
CA CYS A 126 6.63 -3.59 12.91
C CYS A 126 7.45 -2.30 12.87
N GLY A 127 7.82 -1.83 14.07
CA GLY A 127 8.78 -0.74 14.27
C GLY A 127 10.23 -1.13 13.90
N ARG A 128 11.02 -0.14 13.50
CA ARG A 128 12.47 -0.27 13.30
C ARG A 128 13.17 0.19 14.58
N GLN A 129 13.87 -0.72 15.24
CA GLN A 129 14.95 -0.38 16.17
C GLN A 129 16.27 -0.79 15.54
N ALA A 130 17.36 -0.13 15.94
CA ALA A 130 18.71 -0.51 15.57
C ALA A 130 18.98 -2.01 15.85
N ILE A 131 19.71 -2.68 14.96
CA ILE A 131 20.01 -4.10 15.12
C ILE A 131 21.02 -4.26 16.25
N ARG A 132 20.52 -4.74 17.40
CA ARG A 132 21.34 -5.07 18.55
C ARG A 132 22.41 -6.12 18.19
N PRO A 133 23.60 -6.10 18.83
CA PRO A 133 24.68 -7.04 18.53
C PRO A 133 24.30 -8.53 18.70
N ASP A 134 23.43 -8.84 19.65
CA ASP A 134 22.87 -10.19 19.91
C ASP A 134 21.94 -10.68 18.79
N HIS A 135 21.56 -9.82 17.85
CA HIS A 135 20.69 -10.14 16.71
C HIS A 135 21.45 -10.21 15.38
N ASP A 136 22.61 -10.85 15.37
CA ASP A 136 23.51 -10.90 14.21
C ASP A 136 22.85 -11.48 12.94
N ILE A 137 21.86 -12.38 13.10
CA ILE A 137 21.08 -12.90 11.97
C ILE A 137 20.38 -11.78 11.17
N LYS A 138 19.95 -10.68 11.82
CA LYS A 138 19.30 -9.53 11.16
C LYS A 138 20.27 -8.73 10.28
N ARG A 139 21.58 -8.96 10.40
CA ARG A 139 22.61 -8.35 9.54
C ARG A 139 22.84 -9.16 8.26
N ARG A 140 22.53 -10.45 8.28
CA ARG A 140 22.81 -11.39 7.18
C ARG A 140 21.58 -11.76 6.38
N ILE A 141 20.42 -11.82 7.03
CA ILE A 141 19.16 -12.25 6.43
C ILE A 141 18.20 -11.06 6.38
N SER A 142 17.56 -10.86 5.23
CA SER A 142 16.61 -9.77 5.06
C SER A 142 15.45 -9.92 6.04
N ARG A 143 14.96 -8.78 6.53
CA ARG A 143 13.80 -8.75 7.43
C ARG A 143 12.59 -9.47 6.82
N TYR A 144 12.43 -9.39 5.49
CA TYR A 144 11.35 -10.06 4.77
C TYR A 144 11.46 -11.58 4.93
N ALA A 145 12.62 -12.16 4.64
CA ALA A 145 12.86 -13.59 4.79
C ALA A 145 12.65 -14.08 6.24
N LEU A 146 13.18 -13.34 7.23
CA LEU A 146 12.93 -13.66 8.66
C LEU A 146 11.44 -13.63 9.01
N HIS A 147 10.69 -12.66 8.49
CA HIS A 147 9.27 -12.53 8.78
C HIS A 147 8.41 -13.57 8.02
N GLN A 148 8.85 -14.03 6.85
CA GLN A 148 8.20 -15.15 6.15
C GLN A 148 8.22 -16.42 7.01
N GLN A 149 9.35 -16.73 7.66
CA GLN A 149 9.45 -17.87 8.58
C GLN A 149 8.49 -17.74 9.76
N LEU A 150 8.40 -16.56 10.38
CA LEU A 150 7.45 -16.30 11.46
C LEU A 150 6.00 -16.48 10.99
N LYS A 151 5.64 -15.93 9.82
CA LYS A 151 4.30 -16.06 9.24
C LYS A 151 3.93 -17.52 8.98
N LEU A 152 4.88 -18.33 8.50
CA LEU A 152 4.71 -19.75 8.23
C LEU A 152 4.50 -20.54 9.53
N ALA A 153 5.34 -20.29 10.54
CA ALA A 153 5.21 -20.89 11.87
C ALA A 153 3.86 -20.54 12.55
N GLN A 154 3.32 -19.35 12.27
CA GLN A 154 2.01 -18.90 12.74
C GLN A 154 0.84 -19.40 11.88
N GLY A 155 1.08 -20.18 10.81
CA GLY A 155 0.05 -20.67 9.89
C GLY A 155 -0.64 -19.57 9.06
N SER A 156 -0.07 -18.36 9.02
CA SER A 156 -0.68 -17.20 8.38
C SER A 156 -0.37 -17.07 6.88
N ILE A 157 0.49 -17.96 6.38
CA ILE A 157 0.84 -18.27 4.99
C ILE A 157 1.06 -19.79 4.89
N SER A 158 0.82 -20.38 3.71
CA SER A 158 1.00 -21.81 3.46
C SER A 158 2.45 -22.18 3.11
N ARG A 159 3.21 -21.25 2.52
CA ARG A 159 4.62 -21.40 2.16
C ARG A 159 5.34 -20.06 2.28
N ALA A 160 6.65 -20.12 2.49
CA ALA A 160 7.51 -18.94 2.45
C ALA A 160 7.83 -18.56 1.00
N SER A 161 7.65 -17.29 0.66
CA SER A 161 8.00 -16.75 -0.67
C SER A 161 9.51 -16.66 -0.83
N ALA A 162 10.02 -17.00 -2.03
CA ALA A 162 11.42 -16.82 -2.41
C ALA A 162 11.78 -15.37 -2.77
N TYR A 163 10.80 -14.45 -2.79
CA TYR A 163 11.04 -13.04 -3.06
C TYR A 163 11.97 -12.44 -1.99
N ASP A 164 13.04 -11.76 -2.42
CA ASP A 164 13.88 -10.96 -1.54
C ASP A 164 13.90 -9.49 -2.01
N PRO A 165 13.48 -8.53 -1.16
CA PRO A 165 13.65 -7.11 -1.46
C PRO A 165 15.10 -6.72 -1.75
N LEU A 166 16.09 -7.39 -1.15
CA LEU A 166 17.49 -7.08 -1.43
C LEU A 166 17.88 -7.37 -2.88
N ASP A 167 17.28 -8.39 -3.49
CA ASP A 167 17.45 -8.72 -4.91
C ASP A 167 16.77 -7.66 -5.79
N LEU A 168 15.54 -7.25 -5.45
CA LEU A 168 14.76 -6.26 -6.22
C LEU A 168 15.41 -4.86 -6.21
N PHE A 169 15.99 -4.45 -5.08
CA PHE A 169 16.60 -3.13 -4.91
C PHE A 169 18.12 -3.15 -5.09
N SER A 170 18.70 -4.25 -5.59
CA SER A 170 20.14 -4.39 -5.77
C SER A 170 20.73 -3.51 -6.87
N GLY A 171 19.91 -3.09 -7.85
CA GLY A 171 20.38 -2.45 -9.09
C GLY A 171 21.04 -3.40 -10.09
N THR A 172 21.18 -4.70 -9.75
CA THR A 172 21.76 -5.72 -10.62
C THR A 172 20.65 -6.41 -11.41
N PRO A 173 20.65 -6.36 -12.76
CA PRO A 173 19.56 -6.90 -13.57
C PRO A 173 19.21 -8.36 -13.26
N ALA A 174 20.23 -9.24 -13.12
CA ALA A 174 20.01 -10.64 -12.81
C ALA A 174 19.29 -10.87 -11.47
N HIS A 175 19.63 -10.09 -10.44
CA HIS A 175 19.01 -10.20 -9.12
C HIS A 175 17.57 -9.67 -9.15
N MET A 176 17.36 -8.54 -9.82
CA MET A 176 16.03 -7.95 -9.99
C MET A 176 15.09 -8.91 -10.74
N THR A 177 15.59 -9.57 -11.80
CA THR A 177 14.85 -10.60 -12.54
C THR A 177 14.45 -11.77 -11.63
N ARG A 178 15.37 -12.30 -10.80
CA ARG A 178 15.03 -13.35 -9.82
C ARG A 178 13.94 -12.91 -8.85
N ALA A 179 14.06 -11.70 -8.28
CA ALA A 179 13.06 -11.16 -7.36
C ALA A 179 11.68 -11.05 -8.02
N LEU A 180 11.62 -10.64 -9.29
CA LEU A 180 10.37 -10.51 -10.03
C LEU A 180 9.77 -11.88 -10.36
N HIS A 181 10.57 -12.87 -10.76
CA HIS A 181 10.10 -14.26 -10.89
C HIS A 181 9.48 -14.78 -9.59
N ALA A 182 10.16 -14.55 -8.46
CA ALA A 182 9.68 -15.00 -7.16
C ALA A 182 8.39 -14.29 -6.70
N LEU A 183 8.22 -13.00 -7.05
CA LEU A 183 6.96 -12.27 -6.84
C LEU A 183 5.81 -12.82 -7.67
N VAL A 184 6.08 -13.33 -8.87
CA VAL A 184 5.05 -13.93 -9.73
C VAL A 184 4.67 -15.31 -9.23
N GLU A 185 5.66 -16.11 -8.82
CA GLU A 185 5.43 -17.46 -8.33
C GLU A 185 4.68 -17.48 -7.00
N ASP A 186 5.00 -16.56 -6.08
CA ASP A 186 4.33 -16.43 -4.79
C ASP A 186 4.03 -14.95 -4.45
N PRO A 187 2.99 -14.36 -5.07
CA PRO A 187 2.70 -12.92 -4.97
C PRO A 187 2.30 -12.46 -3.58
N GLN A 188 1.66 -13.35 -2.80
CA GLN A 188 1.11 -13.05 -1.48
C GLN A 188 0.40 -11.67 -1.45
N ASN A 189 0.84 -10.74 -0.61
CA ASN A 189 0.34 -9.36 -0.56
C ASN A 189 1.32 -8.34 -1.17
N ASN A 190 2.35 -8.80 -1.90
CA ASN A 190 3.42 -7.96 -2.45
C ASN A 190 3.23 -7.65 -3.93
N LEU A 191 2.49 -8.47 -4.67
CA LEU A 191 2.17 -8.24 -6.08
C LEU A 191 0.65 -8.29 -6.29
N LYS A 192 0.11 -7.27 -6.96
CA LYS A 192 -1.27 -7.23 -7.46
C LYS A 192 -1.25 -6.73 -8.89
N LEU A 193 -1.90 -7.44 -9.81
CA LEU A 193 -2.06 -7.01 -11.20
C LEU A 193 -3.51 -6.66 -11.47
N PHE A 194 -3.72 -5.64 -12.30
CA PHE A 194 -5.04 -5.20 -12.72
C PHE A 194 -5.05 -5.01 -14.23
N CYS A 195 -6.08 -5.54 -14.91
CA CYS A 195 -6.37 -5.33 -16.31
C CYS A 195 -7.62 -4.45 -16.42
N ASN A 196 -7.49 -3.25 -16.99
CA ASN A 196 -8.60 -2.27 -17.10
C ASN A 196 -9.33 -2.03 -15.77
N GLY A 197 -8.57 -1.85 -14.70
CA GLY A 197 -9.10 -1.59 -13.35
C GLY A 197 -9.73 -2.81 -12.65
N ARG A 198 -9.67 -4.01 -13.23
CA ARG A 198 -10.14 -5.27 -12.60
C ARG A 198 -8.96 -6.16 -12.21
N PRO A 199 -8.97 -6.85 -11.06
CA PRO A 199 -7.89 -7.76 -10.69
C PRO A 199 -7.66 -8.80 -11.79
N ALA A 200 -6.40 -8.97 -12.20
CA ALA A 200 -6.02 -9.97 -13.17
C ALA A 200 -6.09 -11.37 -12.54
N ASP A 201 -6.54 -12.35 -13.30
CA ASP A 201 -6.53 -13.76 -12.86
C ASP A 201 -5.11 -14.38 -12.99
N SER A 202 -4.93 -15.57 -12.40
CA SER A 202 -3.64 -16.27 -12.40
C SER A 202 -3.12 -16.61 -13.81
N SER A 203 -4.01 -16.84 -14.77
CA SER A 203 -3.65 -17.16 -16.16
C SER A 203 -3.14 -15.92 -16.91
N GLN A 204 -3.79 -14.77 -16.69
CA GLN A 204 -3.36 -13.47 -17.21
C GLN A 204 -2.02 -13.05 -16.60
N LEU A 205 -1.82 -13.32 -15.31
CA LEU A 205 -0.57 -13.07 -14.60
C LEU A 205 0.58 -13.89 -15.19
N GLN A 206 0.36 -15.18 -15.46
CA GLN A 206 1.36 -16.02 -16.14
C GLN A 206 1.65 -15.53 -17.56
N ALA A 207 0.63 -15.20 -18.35
CA ALA A 207 0.80 -14.71 -19.72
C ALA A 207 1.58 -13.39 -19.77
N LEU A 208 1.27 -12.43 -18.90
CA LEU A 208 1.98 -11.16 -18.78
C LEU A 208 3.45 -11.36 -18.43
N VAL A 209 3.73 -12.28 -17.51
CA VAL A 209 5.10 -12.55 -17.07
C VAL A 209 5.88 -13.28 -18.15
N GLN A 210 5.28 -14.26 -18.84
CA GLN A 210 5.93 -14.89 -19.99
C GLN A 210 6.22 -13.88 -21.10
N ALA A 211 5.27 -12.98 -21.40
CA ALA A 211 5.50 -11.89 -22.34
C ALA A 211 6.63 -10.96 -21.86
N TRP A 212 6.67 -10.63 -20.58
CA TRP A 212 7.68 -9.74 -19.99
C TRP A 212 9.07 -10.38 -19.94
N LEU A 213 9.17 -11.69 -19.69
CA LEU A 213 10.42 -12.45 -19.68
C LEU A 213 10.98 -12.70 -21.08
N GLN A 214 10.13 -12.65 -22.10
CA GLN A 214 10.55 -12.70 -23.51
C GLN A 214 11.01 -11.35 -24.04
N LEU A 215 10.91 -10.26 -23.27
CA LEU A 215 11.46 -8.96 -23.65
C LEU A 215 12.98 -8.98 -23.51
N ASP A 216 13.66 -8.61 -24.59
CA ASP A 216 15.11 -8.67 -24.69
C ASP A 216 15.78 -7.80 -23.61
N SER A 217 16.77 -8.39 -22.92
CA SER A 217 17.27 -7.99 -21.59
C SER A 217 18.08 -6.69 -21.52
N ARG A 218 18.00 -5.79 -22.50
CA ARG A 218 18.67 -4.48 -22.45
C ARG A 218 17.76 -3.32 -22.04
N ASP A 219 16.45 -3.56 -21.99
CA ASP A 219 15.47 -2.48 -21.79
C ASP A 219 14.37 -2.85 -20.78
N ALA A 220 14.53 -3.85 -19.92
CA ALA A 220 13.47 -4.33 -19.01
C ALA A 220 12.87 -3.23 -18.11
N VAL A 221 13.66 -2.24 -17.68
CA VAL A 221 13.19 -1.05 -16.94
C VAL A 221 12.44 -0.08 -17.86
N ALA A 222 12.96 0.18 -19.07
CA ALA A 222 12.29 1.01 -20.07
C ALA A 222 11.00 0.36 -20.60
N ALA A 223 10.93 -0.97 -20.62
CA ALA A 223 9.77 -1.76 -20.96
C ALA A 223 8.76 -1.79 -19.82
N LEU A 224 9.19 -1.92 -18.56
CA LEU A 224 8.31 -1.79 -17.40
C LEU A 224 7.73 -0.37 -17.31
N VAL A 225 8.54 0.67 -17.56
CA VAL A 225 8.08 2.06 -17.62
C VAL A 225 7.14 2.28 -18.81
N ARG A 226 7.45 1.76 -20.00
CA ARG A 226 6.57 1.84 -21.18
C ARG A 226 5.25 1.09 -20.99
N LEU A 227 5.27 -0.07 -20.34
CA LEU A 227 4.09 -0.91 -20.08
C LEU A 227 3.24 -0.30 -18.96
N LEU A 228 3.84 0.25 -17.91
CA LEU A 228 3.14 1.08 -16.92
C LEU A 228 2.56 2.34 -17.56
N GLN A 229 3.28 3.01 -18.46
CA GLN A 229 2.77 4.14 -19.23
C GLN A 229 1.63 3.74 -20.16
N GLN A 230 1.67 2.60 -20.85
CA GLN A 230 0.59 2.10 -21.71
C GLN A 230 -0.66 1.71 -20.90
N VAL A 231 -0.49 1.07 -19.75
CA VAL A 231 -1.59 0.75 -18.82
C VAL A 231 -2.22 2.02 -18.25
N LEU A 232 -1.45 3.10 -18.11
CA LEU A 232 -1.93 4.41 -17.65
C LEU A 232 -2.43 5.34 -18.76
N SER A 233 -2.00 5.13 -20.01
CA SER A 233 -2.31 5.97 -21.19
C SER A 233 -3.40 5.36 -22.08
N ALA A 234 -3.90 4.16 -21.77
CA ALA A 234 -5.11 3.62 -22.36
C ALA A 234 -6.37 4.31 -21.79
N GLU A 235 -6.40 5.64 -21.86
CA GLU A 235 -7.64 6.41 -21.95
C GLU A 235 -7.84 6.74 -23.43
N GLY A 236 -8.75 6.03 -24.09
CA GLY A 236 -9.08 6.35 -25.47
C GLY A 236 -9.72 5.22 -26.27
N VAL A 237 -10.78 4.58 -25.76
CA VAL A 237 -12.12 4.51 -26.39
C VAL A 237 -13.14 4.40 -25.26
#